data_AF-A0AAW6E5U8-F1
#
_entry.id   AF-A0AAW6E5U8-F1
#
_cell.length_a   1.000
_cell.length_b   1.000
_cell.length_c   1.000
_cell.angle_alpha   90.00
_cell.angle_beta   90.00
_cell.angle_gamma   90.00
#
_symmetry.space_group_name_H-M   'P 1'
#
loop_
_entity.id
_entity.type
_entity.pdbx_description
1 polymer ?
#
loop_
_entity_poly.entity_id
_entity_poly.type
_entity_poly.pdbx_seq_one_letter_code
_entity_poly.pdbx_strand_id
1 'polypeptide(L)' 'MRTVESQERRTVKVHFQNVNFHLLRHTYATVCIENGFDAKTVSELLGHSNVNITLNRYVHSSLDTKKKYVEKLNFVA' A
#
# COMPACT_ATOMS: atom_id res chain seq x y z
N MET A 1 -43.56 -18.02 -25.18
CA MET A 1 -42.48 -17.44 -26.01
C MET A 1 -41.89 -16.29 -25.23
N ARG A 2 -40.70 -16.43 -24.62
CA ARG A 2 -40.06 -15.39 -23.78
C ARG A 2 -39.06 -14.62 -24.63
N THR A 3 -39.30 -13.33 -24.84
CA THR A 3 -38.31 -12.37 -25.34
C THR A 3 -37.39 -11.98 -24.19
N VAL A 4 -36.18 -12.55 -24.16
CA VAL A 4 -35.07 -12.08 -23.31
C VAL A 4 -34.06 -11.41 -24.22
N GLU A 5 -34.33 -10.14 -24.52
CA GLU A 5 -33.37 -9.28 -25.19
C GLU A 5 -32.18 -9.01 -24.25
N SER A 6 -31.01 -9.39 -24.75
CA SER A 6 -29.76 -8.65 -24.64
C SER A 6 -29.37 -8.14 -23.25
N GLN A 7 -28.92 -9.05 -22.38
CA GLN A 7 -27.95 -8.69 -21.35
C GLN A 7 -26.57 -8.67 -22.02
N GLU A 8 -26.19 -7.55 -22.63
CA GLU A 8 -24.83 -7.32 -23.10
C GLU A 8 -23.86 -7.51 -21.93
N ARG A 9 -23.14 -8.63 -21.94
CA ARG A 9 -22.01 -8.86 -21.05
C ARG A 9 -20.96 -7.80 -21.36
N ARG A 10 -20.99 -6.67 -20.63
CA ARG A 10 -19.86 -5.74 -20.53
C ARG A 10 -18.69 -6.48 -19.89
N THR A 11 -17.93 -7.21 -20.70
CA THR A 11 -16.62 -7.71 -20.31
C THR A 11 -15.72 -6.48 -20.17
N VAL A 12 -15.60 -5.99 -18.94
CA VAL A 12 -14.56 -5.02 -18.60
C VAL A 12 -13.24 -5.73 -18.87
N LYS A 13 -12.56 -5.36 -19.95
CA LYS A 13 -11.21 -5.85 -20.25
C LYS A 13 -10.29 -5.31 -19.16
N VAL A 14 -10.15 -6.07 -18.08
CA VAL A 14 -9.17 -5.78 -17.02
C VAL A 14 -7.81 -6.10 -17.62
N HIS A 15 -7.09 -5.06 -18.03
CA HIS A 15 -5.71 -5.18 -18.46
C HIS A 15 -4.86 -5.58 -17.24
N PHE A 16 -4.66 -6.89 -17.03
CA PHE A 16 -3.68 -7.41 -16.06
C PHE A 16 -2.26 -7.26 -16.65
N GLN A 17 -1.83 -6.02 -16.87
CA GLN A 17 -0.44 -5.76 -17.22
C GLN A 17 0.37 -5.59 -15.92
N ASN A 18 1.42 -6.41 -15.76
CA ASN A 18 2.47 -6.31 -14.73
C ASN A 18 2.09 -6.59 -13.26
N VAL A 19 1.00 -7.30 -13.00
CA VAL A 19 0.34 -7.33 -11.68
C VAL A 19 1.09 -8.13 -10.60
N ASN A 20 2.02 -9.04 -10.92
CA ASN A 20 2.61 -9.91 -9.90
C ASN A 20 3.74 -9.26 -9.10
N PHE A 21 4.83 -8.82 -9.76
CA PHE A 21 6.01 -8.30 -9.04
C PHE A 21 5.77 -6.91 -8.43
N HIS A 22 4.97 -6.06 -9.09
CA HIS A 22 4.61 -4.76 -8.54
C HIS A 22 3.69 -4.90 -7.33
N LEU A 23 2.71 -5.81 -7.35
CA LEU A 23 1.85 -6.04 -6.20
C LEU A 23 2.62 -6.61 -5.01
N LEU A 24 3.53 -7.57 -5.25
CA LEU A 24 4.42 -8.05 -4.20
C LEU A 24 5.26 -6.92 -3.60
N ARG A 25 5.80 -6.03 -4.44
CA ARG A 25 6.53 -4.83 -3.98
C ARG A 25 5.66 -3.95 -3.09
N HIS A 26 4.39 -3.77 -3.46
CA HIS A 26 3.43 -3.01 -2.67
C HIS A 26 3.14 -3.70 -1.34
N THR A 27 2.83 -4.99 -1.35
CA THR A 27 2.56 -5.76 -0.14
C THR A 27 3.76 -5.77 0.81
N TYR A 28 4.96 -6.02 0.29
CA TYR A 28 6.20 -6.01 1.07
C TYR A 28 6.43 -4.65 1.74
N ALA A 29 6.32 -3.57 0.97
CA ALA A 29 6.53 -2.22 1.48
C ALA A 29 5.53 -1.87 2.60
N THR A 30 4.24 -2.17 2.39
CA THR A 30 3.18 -1.93 3.38
C THR A 30 3.46 -2.71 4.67
N VAL A 31 3.74 -4.00 4.57
CA VAL A 31 4.02 -4.85 5.74
C VAL A 31 5.24 -4.35 6.51
N CYS A 32 6.32 -3.96 5.83
CA CYS A 32 7.50 -3.41 6.51
C CYS A 32 7.17 -2.12 7.29
N ILE A 33 6.44 -1.18 6.67
CA ILE A 33 6.04 0.06 7.34
C ILE A 33 5.10 -0.21 8.52
N GLU A 34 4.15 -1.13 8.40
CA GLU A 34 3.25 -1.54 9.49
C GLU A 34 4.00 -2.18 10.67
N ASN A 35 5.09 -2.91 10.39
CA ASN A 35 5.97 -3.47 11.40
C ASN A 35 6.94 -2.43 12.01
N GLY A 36 6.85 -1.16 11.60
CA GLY A 36 7.64 -0.07 12.18
C GLY A 36 9.02 0.11 11.56
N PHE A 37 9.26 -0.41 10.36
CA PHE A 37 10.48 -0.13 9.62
C PHE A 37 10.51 1.33 9.16
N ASP A 38 11.70 1.92 9.13
CA ASP A 38 11.88 3.27 8.60
C ASP A 38 11.70 3.31 7.07
N ALA A 39 11.10 4.39 6.59
CA ALA A 39 10.79 4.57 5.18
C ALA A 39 12.04 4.60 4.29
N LYS A 40 13.18 5.07 4.80
CA LYS A 40 14.47 5.03 4.11
C LYS A 40 14.98 3.60 3.98
N THR A 41 14.92 2.81 5.04
CA THR A 41 15.30 1.39 5.01
C THR A 41 14.46 0.62 4.00
N VAL A 42 13.13 0.81 4.01
CA VAL A 42 12.24 0.18 3.02
C VAL A 42 12.57 0.68 1.61
N SER A 43 12.90 1.96 1.44
CA SER A 43 13.32 2.52 0.15
C SER A 43 14.59 1.87 -0.41
N GLU A 44 15.59 1.64 0.44
CA GLU A 44 16.85 0.99 0.07
C GLU A 44 16.64 -0.48 -0.29
N LEU A 45 15.85 -1.22 0.51
CA LEU A 45 15.47 -2.61 0.24
C LEU A 45 14.71 -2.77 -1.07
N LEU A 46 13.88 -1.80 -1.42
CA LEU A 46 13.14 -1.77 -2.68
C LEU A 46 13.98 -1.26 -3.85
N GLY A 47 15.14 -0.64 -3.62
CA GLY A 47 15.96 -0.02 -4.67
C GLY A 47 15.33 1.23 -5.28
N HIS A 48 14.53 1.99 -4.52
CA HIS A 48 14.05 3.29 -5.00
C HIS A 48 15.18 4.33 -4.96
N SER A 49 15.46 4.95 -6.10
CA SER A 49 16.41 6.06 -6.20
C SER A 49 16.01 7.30 -5.40
N ASN A 50 14.75 7.37 -4.96
CA ASN A 50 14.23 8.47 -4.15
C ASN A 50 13.29 7.93 -3.06
N VAL A 51 13.65 8.19 -1.79
CA VAL A 51 12.86 7.81 -0.61
C VAL A 51 11.45 8.42 -0.60
N ASN A 52 11.27 9.56 -1.27
CA ASN A 52 9.96 10.19 -1.41
C ASN A 52 8.95 9.25 -2.11
N ILE A 53 9.39 8.33 -2.96
CA ILE A 53 8.49 7.35 -3.59
C ILE A 53 7.90 6.42 -2.54
N THR A 54 8.72 5.95 -1.60
CA THR A 54 8.29 5.07 -0.50
C THR A 54 7.43 5.83 0.49
N LEU A 55 7.85 7.03 0.88
CA LEU A 55 7.12 7.89 1.82
C LEU A 55 5.70 8.21 1.31
N ASN A 56 5.59 8.74 0.09
CA ASN A 56 4.30 9.16 -0.45
C ASN A 56 3.35 7.99 -0.74
N ARG A 57 3.88 6.78 -0.96
CA ARG A 57 3.06 5.62 -1.36
C ARG A 57 2.66 4.71 -0.19
N TYR A 58 3.52 4.57 0.82
CA TYR A 58 3.31 3.58 1.88
C TYR A 58 3.23 4.18 3.27
N VAL A 59 3.70 5.41 3.47
CA VAL A 59 3.68 6.07 4.77
C VAL A 59 2.47 6.99 4.85
N HIS A 60 1.42 6.50 5.49
CA HIS A 60 0.23 7.29 5.81
C HIS A 60 0.22 7.58 7.31
N SER A 61 0.41 8.85 7.68
CA SER A 61 0.35 9.24 9.10
C SER A 61 -1.11 9.27 9.57
N SER A 62 -1.64 8.14 10.02
CA SER A 62 -2.94 8.10 10.71
C SER A 62 -2.88 8.84 12.04
N LEU A 63 -4.00 9.43 12.47
CA LEU A 63 -4.13 10.00 13.81
C LEU A 63 -3.88 8.95 14.90
N ASP A 64 -4.30 7.71 14.70
CA ASP A 64 -4.05 6.61 15.64
C ASP A 64 -2.56 6.28 15.76
N THR A 65 -1.84 6.29 14.64
CA THR A 65 -0.38 6.12 14.63
C THR A 65 0.29 7.23 15.43
N LYS A 66 -0.12 8.49 15.23
CA LYS A 66 0.41 9.64 15.99
C LYS A 66 0.12 9.51 17.48
N LYS A 67 -1.11 9.15 17.86
CA LYS A 67 -1.50 8.91 19.26
C LYS A 67 -0.64 7.83 19.89
N LYS A 68 -0.47 6.68 19.23
CA LYS A 68 0.38 5.58 19.71
C LYS A 68 1.83 5.99 19.97
N TYR A 69 2.41 6.84 19.11
CA TYR A 69 3.76 7.36 19.32
C TYR A 69 3.82 8.34 20.50
N VAL A 70 2.82 9.22 20.64
CA VAL A 70 2.74 10.16 21.78
C VAL A 70 2.50 9.40 23.10
N GLU A 71 1.67 8.38 23.10
CA GLU A 71 1.45 7.50 24.25
C GLU A 71 2.74 6.80 24.67
N LYS A 72 3.53 6.29 23.71
CA LYS A 72 4.85 5.71 23.99
C LYS A 72 5.82 6.70 24.67
N LEU A 73 5.72 7.99 24.40
CA LEU A 73 6.52 9.01 25.09
C LEU A 73 6.09 9.18 26.56
N ASN A 74 4.81 8.97 26.86
CA ASN A 74 4.24 9.17 28.19
C ASN A 74 4.47 8.00 29.17
N PHE A 75 5.05 6.89 28.72
CA PHE A 75 5.42 5.75 29.57
C PHE A 75 6.88 5.79 30.07
N VAL A 76 7.61 6.87 29.79
CA VAL A 76 8.92 7.15 30.38
C VAL A 76 8.75 8.34 31.34
N ALA A 77 8.06 8.09 32.45
CA ALA A 77 7.97 8.98 33.61
C ALA A 77 8.03 8.14 34.88
#